data_AF-A0A2P2GIZ9-F1
#
_entry.id   AF-A0A2P2GIZ9-F1
#
_cell.length_a   1.000
_cell.length_b   1.000
_cell.length_c   1.000
_cell.angle_alpha   90.00
_cell.angle_beta   90.00
_cell.angle_gamma   90.00
#
_symmetry.space_group_name_H-M   'P 1'
#
loop_
_entity.id
_entity.type
_entity.pdbx_description
1 polymer ?
#
loop_
_entity_poly.entity_id
_entity_poly.type
_entity_poly.pdbx_seq_one_letter_code
_entity_poly.pdbx_strand_id
1 'polypeptide(L)'
;MALAVIRTPSLEPWKPLQKQPLPAGHPREWYVTHNRRLKAMRLAIALLDAGVYIPSRATNAKIRTTAVQLGIHPPSDTTCHMVRALIRYGR
;
A
#
# COMPACT_ATOMS: atom_id res chain seq x y z
N MET A 1 29.87 -27.90 10.45
CA MET A 1 28.88 -27.64 9.37
C MET A 1 27.79 -26.75 9.95
N ALA A 2 27.60 -25.55 9.42
CA ALA A 2 26.57 -24.62 9.91
C ALA A 2 25.26 -24.89 9.14
N LEU A 3 24.22 -25.32 9.85
CA LEU A 3 22.89 -25.47 9.28
C LEU A 3 22.24 -24.09 9.19
N ALA A 4 22.05 -23.58 7.97
CA ALA A 4 21.23 -22.42 7.74
C ALA A 4 19.79 -22.76 8.12
N VAL A 5 19.31 -22.21 9.24
CA VAL A 5 17.90 -22.30 9.62
C VAL A 5 17.11 -21.46 8.63
N ILE A 6 16.49 -22.12 7.66
CA ILE A 6 15.48 -21.49 6.81
C ILE A 6 14.31 -21.16 7.74
N ARG A 7 14.21 -19.90 8.13
CA ARG A 7 13.06 -19.39 8.88
C ARG A 7 11.89 -19.43 7.92
N THR A 8 11.05 -20.47 8.01
CA THR A 8 9.79 -20.51 7.27
C THR A 8 9.01 -19.25 7.62
N PRO A 9 8.62 -18.44 6.62
CA PRO A 9 7.81 -17.26 6.90
C PRO A 9 6.52 -17.71 7.57
N SER A 10 6.10 -16.95 8.58
CA SER A 10 4.81 -17.16 9.23
C SER A 10 3.73 -17.17 8.15
N LEU A 11 3.00 -18.28 8.03
CA LEU A 11 1.84 -18.39 7.12
C LEU A 11 0.62 -17.65 7.67
N GLU A 12 0.68 -17.21 8.93
CA GLU A 12 -0.39 -16.43 9.54
C GLU A 12 -0.60 -15.11 8.78
N PRO A 13 -1.85 -14.81 8.38
CA PRO A 13 -2.18 -13.53 7.77
C PRO A 13 -1.73 -12.37 8.65
N TRP A 14 -1.27 -11.29 8.01
CA TRP A 14 -0.91 -10.07 8.71
C TRP A 14 -2.09 -9.54 9.55
N LYS A 15 -1.91 -9.46 10.86
CA LYS A 15 -2.93 -8.93 11.77
C LYS A 15 -2.94 -7.39 11.72
N PRO A 16 -4.05 -6.73 11.35
CA PRO A 16 -4.11 -5.28 11.31
C PRO A 16 -4.05 -4.69 12.72
N LEU A 17 -3.34 -3.56 12.85
CA LEU A 17 -3.35 -2.75 14.06
C LEU A 17 -4.74 -2.14 14.30
N GLN A 18 -5.07 -1.93 15.57
CA GLN A 18 -6.26 -1.15 15.94
C GLN A 18 -6.12 0.28 15.43
N LYS A 19 -7.12 0.75 14.68
CA LYS A 19 -7.09 2.07 14.07
C LYS A 19 -7.35 3.14 15.14
N GLN A 20 -6.35 3.99 15.38
CA GLN A 20 -6.55 5.18 16.22
C GLN A 20 -7.25 6.30 15.43
N PRO A 21 -8.10 7.11 16.12
CA PRO A 21 -8.68 8.29 15.51
C PRO A 21 -7.58 9.31 15.15
N LEU A 22 -7.80 10.08 14.08
CA LEU A 22 -6.90 11.16 13.72
C LEU A 22 -7.07 12.33 14.70
N PRO A 23 -5.99 13.07 15.03
CA PRO A 23 -6.07 14.21 15.94
C PRO A 23 -7.00 15.29 15.39
N ALA A 24 -7.75 15.97 16.25
CA ALA A 24 -8.60 17.10 15.86
C ALA A 24 -7.77 18.40 15.68
N GLY A 25 -8.35 19.40 15.01
CA GLY A 25 -7.77 20.76 14.94
C GLY A 25 -6.81 21.02 13.77
N HIS A 26 -6.62 20.07 12.85
CA HIS A 26 -5.80 20.29 11.66
C HIS A 26 -6.62 20.84 10.48
N PRO A 27 -5.97 21.49 9.49
CA PRO A 27 -6.60 21.82 8.23
C PRO A 27 -7.09 20.59 7.46
N ARG A 28 -8.12 20.76 6.62
CA ARG A 28 -8.71 19.69 5.81
C ARG A 28 -7.66 18.98 4.95
N GLU A 29 -6.72 19.71 4.34
CA GLU A 29 -5.71 19.12 3.46
C GLU A 29 -4.79 18.14 4.18
N TRP A 30 -4.56 18.32 5.49
CA TRP A 30 -3.74 17.42 6.30
C TRP A 30 -4.40 16.03 6.36
N TYR A 31 -5.70 15.97 6.67
CA TYR A 31 -6.45 14.72 6.72
C TYR A 31 -6.56 14.07 5.35
N VAL A 32 -6.78 14.85 4.29
CA VAL A 32 -6.85 14.34 2.91
C VAL A 32 -5.51 13.72 2.53
N THR A 33 -4.40 14.40 2.80
CA THR A 33 -3.05 13.91 2.50
C THR A 33 -2.72 12.64 3.29
N HIS A 34 -3.04 12.63 4.59
CA HIS A 34 -2.84 11.45 5.44
C HIS A 34 -3.63 10.24 4.93
N ASN A 35 -4.93 10.41 4.64
CA ASN A 35 -5.77 9.33 4.13
C ASN A 35 -5.36 8.88 2.73
N ARG A 36 -4.87 9.77 1.87
CA ARG A 36 -4.29 9.41 0.56
C ARG A 36 -3.04 8.55 0.72
N ARG A 37 -2.15 8.87 1.68
CA ARG A 37 -0.97 8.06 2.00
C ARG A 37 -1.37 6.68 2.49
N LEU A 38 -2.30 6.58 3.45
CA LEU A 38 -2.79 5.28 3.91
C LEU A 38 -3.44 4.46 2.79
N LYS A 39 -4.21 5.09 1.90
CA LYS A 39 -4.78 4.44 0.72
C LYS A 39 -3.67 3.93 -0.22
N ALA A 40 -2.65 4.75 -0.48
CA ALA A 40 -1.53 4.37 -1.33
C ALA A 40 -0.73 3.19 -0.76
N MET A 41 -0.46 3.18 0.55
CA MET A 41 0.24 2.07 1.20
C MET A 41 -0.52 0.74 1.08
N ARG A 42 -1.84 0.75 1.35
CA ARG A 42 -2.68 -0.45 1.20
C ARG A 42 -2.62 -1.03 -0.22
N LEU A 43 -2.72 -0.16 -1.22
CA LEU A 43 -2.65 -0.57 -2.62
C LEU A 43 -1.24 -1.04 -3.01
N ALA A 44 -0.19 -0.39 -2.50
CA ALA A 44 1.19 -0.79 -2.76
C ALA A 44 1.49 -2.18 -2.19
N ILE A 45 1.08 -2.45 -0.94
CA ILE A 45 1.21 -3.78 -0.32
C ILE A 45 0.49 -4.83 -1.17
N ALA A 46 -0.79 -4.61 -1.49
CA ALA A 46 -1.57 -5.56 -2.29
C ALA A 46 -0.98 -5.81 -3.69
N LEU A 47 -0.40 -4.79 -4.32
CA LEU A 47 0.27 -4.94 -5.61
C LEU A 47 1.57 -5.73 -5.49
N LEU A 48 2.36 -5.50 -4.43
CA LEU A 48 3.58 -6.27 -4.16
C LEU A 48 3.26 -7.74 -3.87
N ASP A 49 2.23 -8.00 -3.05
CA ASP A 49 1.72 -9.35 -2.77
C ASP A 49 1.22 -10.05 -4.05
N ALA A 50 0.66 -9.28 -4.99
CA ALA A 50 0.23 -9.76 -6.31
C ALA A 50 1.36 -9.85 -7.36
N GLY A 51 2.62 -9.63 -6.98
CA GLY A 51 3.79 -9.78 -7.87
C GLY A 51 4.16 -8.56 -8.71
N VAL A 52 3.65 -7.37 -8.38
CA VAL A 52 3.95 -6.12 -9.10
C VAL A 52 5.14 -5.41 -8.44
N TYR A 53 6.35 -5.86 -8.75
CA TYR A 53 7.58 -5.38 -8.11
C TYR A 53 8.21 -4.12 -8.72
N ILE A 54 7.78 -3.71 -9.92
CA ILE A 54 8.34 -2.54 -10.60
C ILE A 54 7.28 -1.45 -10.86
N PRO A 55 7.60 -0.16 -10.69
CA PRO A 55 6.63 0.92 -10.83
C PRO A 55 5.96 0.99 -12.22
N SER A 56 6.65 0.59 -13.28
CA SER A 56 6.12 0.58 -14.65
C SER A 56 4.98 -0.42 -14.84
N ARG A 57 4.93 -1.51 -14.05
CA ARG A 57 3.83 -2.49 -14.06
C ARG A 57 2.63 -2.05 -13.22
N ALA A 58 2.78 -1.03 -12.37
CA ALA A 58 1.70 -0.45 -11.58
C ALA A 58 0.98 0.67 -12.37
N THR A 59 0.33 0.35 -13.48
CA THR A 59 -0.43 1.33 -14.29
C THR A 59 -1.67 1.85 -13.55
N ASN A 60 -2.20 3.01 -13.95
CA ASN A 60 -3.40 3.57 -13.31
C ASN A 60 -4.59 2.59 -13.38
N ALA A 61 -4.74 1.90 -14.51
CA ALA A 61 -5.76 0.86 -14.68
C ALA A 61 -5.57 -0.27 -13.67
N LYS A 62 -4.35 -0.83 -13.58
CA LYS A 62 -4.04 -1.91 -12.63
C LYS A 62 -4.32 -1.49 -11.18
N ILE A 63 -3.85 -0.31 -10.77
CA ILE A 63 -4.07 0.23 -9.41
C ILE A 63 -5.57 0.39 -9.13
N ARG A 64 -6.35 0.92 -10.07
CA ARG A 64 -7.80 1.12 -9.91
C ARG A 64 -8.54 -0.22 -9.88
N THR A 65 -8.17 -1.20 -10.69
CA THR A 65 -8.73 -2.56 -10.64
C THR A 65 -8.44 -3.24 -9.30
N THR A 66 -7.21 -3.15 -8.79
CA THR A 66 -6.87 -3.66 -7.45
C THR A 66 -7.67 -2.96 -6.36
N ALA A 67 -7.92 -1.65 -6.48
CA ALA A 67 -8.77 -0.94 -5.53
C ALA A 67 -10.20 -1.50 -5.52
N VAL A 68 -10.78 -1.80 -6.70
CA VAL A 68 -12.10 -2.44 -6.81
C VAL A 68 -12.11 -3.82 -6.14
N GLN A 69 -11.09 -4.66 -6.40
CA GLN A 69 -10.96 -5.99 -5.79
C GLN A 69 -10.92 -5.94 -4.25
N LEU A 70 -10.35 -4.88 -3.68
CA LEU A 70 -10.24 -4.67 -2.24
C LEU A 70 -11.42 -3.88 -1.64
N GLY A 71 -12.43 -3.52 -2.44
CA GLY A 71 -13.55 -2.68 -1.97
C GLY A 71 -13.14 -1.25 -1.59
N ILE A 72 -12.01 -0.76 -2.11
CA ILE A 72 -11.50 0.59 -1.86
C ILE A 72 -12.03 1.55 -2.93
N HIS A 73 -12.62 2.67 -2.52
CA HIS A 73 -13.06 3.72 -3.46
C HIS A 73 -11.93 4.17 -4.40
N PRO A 74 -12.20 4.36 -5.71
CA PRO A 74 -11.20 4.62 -6.73
C PRO A 74 -10.13 5.65 -6.31
N PRO A 75 -8.84 5.33 -6.52
CA PRO A 75 -7.75 6.26 -6.25
C PRO A 75 -7.67 7.36 -7.31
N SER A 76 -7.36 8.58 -6.85
CA SER A 76 -6.99 9.70 -7.71
C SER A 76 -5.64 9.46 -8.40
N ASP A 77 -5.33 10.21 -9.45
CA ASP A 77 -4.05 10.10 -10.14
C ASP A 77 -2.86 10.46 -9.23
N THR A 78 -3.04 11.42 -8.31
CA THR A 78 -2.06 11.71 -7.26
C THR A 78 -1.81 10.48 -6.38
N THR A 79 -2.86 9.76 -6.01
CA THR A 79 -2.74 8.52 -5.21
C THR A 79 -2.03 7.42 -6.01
N CYS A 80 -2.35 7.26 -7.30
CA CYS A 80 -1.65 6.32 -8.17
C CYS A 80 -0.15 6.63 -8.28
N HIS A 81 0.21 7.93 -8.34
CA HIS A 81 1.60 8.33 -8.30
C HIS A 81 2.29 7.95 -6.98
N MET A 82 1.63 8.17 -5.84
CA MET A 82 2.14 7.74 -4.53
C MET A 82 2.38 6.22 -4.46
N VAL A 83 1.46 5.42 -5.01
CA VAL A 83 1.63 3.96 -5.08
C VAL A 83 2.90 3.58 -5.83
N ARG A 84 3.15 4.17 -7.01
CA ARG A 84 4.37 3.93 -7.78
C ARG A 84 5.64 4.36 -7.05
N ALA A 85 5.57 5.47 -6.31
CA ALA A 85 6.68 5.94 -5.50
C ALA A 85 7.02 4.96 -4.37
N LEU A 86 6.00 4.33 -3.77
CA LEU A 86 6.19 3.30 -2.73
C LEU A 86 6.76 1.98 -3.28
N ILE A 87 6.34 1.57 -4.48
CA ILE A 87 6.86 0.35 -5.13
C ILE A 87 8.33 0.52 -5.55
N ARG A 88 8.77 1.75 -5.81
CA ARG A 88 10.16 2.03 -6.16
C ARG A 88 11.05 1.82 -4.93
N TYR A 89 11.57 0.60 -4.77
CA TYR A 89 12.64 0.29 -3.83
C TYR A 89 13.98 0.64 -4.46
N GLY A 90 14.79 1.44 -3.77
CA GLY A 90 16.09 1.90 -4.26
C GLY A 90 16.04 3.34 -4.76
N ARG A 91 16.69 4.22 -4.00
CA ARG A 91 17.25 5.45 -4.51
C ARG A 91 18.75 5.27 -4.56
#